data_AF-H6W9N6-F1
#
_entry.id   AF-H6W9N6-F1
#
_cell.length_a   1.000
_cell.length_b   1.000
_cell.length_c   1.000
_cell.angle_alpha   90.00
_cell.angle_beta   90.00
_cell.angle_gamma   90.00
#
_symmetry.space_group_name_H-M   'P 1'
#
loop_
_entity.id
_entity.type
_entity.pdbx_description
1 polymer ?
#
loop_
_entity_poly.entity_id
_entity_poly.type
_entity_poly.pdbx_seq_one_letter_code
_entity_poly.pdbx_strand_id
1 'polypeptide(L)' 'FSLFDKNGDGQITSKELGTVMRSLGQNPSESELQDMINEVDADNNGTIDFP' A
#
# COMPACT_ATOMS: atom_id res chain seq x y z
N PHE A 1 -5.62 -8.95 -2.12
CA PHE A 1 -4.31 -9.55 -1.87
C PHE A 1 -3.42 -9.58 -3.10
N SER A 2 -3.41 -10.61 -3.94
CA SER A 2 -2.40 -10.83 -4.99
C SER A 2 -2.21 -9.75 -6.07
N LEU A 3 -3.16 -8.82 -6.19
CA LEU A 3 -3.00 -7.64 -7.05
C LEU A 3 -2.02 -6.63 -6.44
N PHE A 4 -2.10 -6.41 -5.13
CA PHE A 4 -1.33 -5.43 -4.36
C PHE A 4 -0.16 -6.07 -3.62
N ASP A 5 -0.42 -7.13 -2.86
CA ASP A 5 0.58 -7.94 -2.20
C ASP A 5 1.32 -8.78 -3.25
N LYS A 6 2.50 -8.29 -3.66
CA LYS A 6 3.32 -8.93 -4.70
C LYS A 6 4.22 -10.02 -4.15
N ASN A 7 4.57 -9.92 -2.87
CA ASN A 7 5.49 -10.82 -2.21
C ASN A 7 4.77 -11.98 -1.48
N GLY A 8 3.45 -11.86 -1.26
CA GLY A 8 2.60 -12.85 -0.60
C GLY A 8 2.76 -12.87 0.92
N ASP A 9 3.26 -11.81 1.54
CA ASP A 9 3.50 -11.72 2.98
C ASP A 9 2.26 -11.32 3.79
N GLY A 10 1.15 -11.00 3.09
CA GLY A 10 -0.11 -10.61 3.72
C GLY A 10 -0.17 -9.15 4.16
N GLN A 11 0.89 -8.37 3.95
CA GLN A 11 0.96 -6.94 4.23
C GLN A 11 1.08 -6.17 2.91
N ILE A 12 0.61 -4.93 2.89
CA ILE A 12 0.78 -4.05 1.73
C ILE A 12 1.63 -2.85 2.13
N THR A 13 2.82 -2.77 1.55
CA THR A 13 3.73 -1.64 1.74
C THR A 13 3.38 -0.46 0.84
N SER A 14 3.88 0.74 1.17
CA SER A 14 3.74 1.95 0.32
C SER A 14 4.26 1.74 -1.09
N LYS A 15 5.31 0.93 -1.25
CA LYS A 15 5.88 0.57 -2.55
C LYS A 15 4.95 -0.32 -3.36
N GLU A 16 4.33 -1.30 -2.73
CA GLU A 16 3.38 -2.21 -3.38
C GLU A 16 2.11 -1.47 -3.80
N LEU A 17 1.57 -0.65 -2.89
CA LEU A 17 0.44 0.24 -3.18
C LEU A 17 0.76 1.17 -4.36
N GLY A 18 1.91 1.84 -4.32
CA GLY A 18 2.35 2.74 -5.38
C GLY A 18 2.59 2.04 -6.73
N THR A 19 3.06 0.80 -6.71
CA THR A 19 3.24 -0.01 -7.93
C THR A 19 1.89 -0.33 -8.58
N VAL A 20 0.88 -0.68 -7.79
CA VAL A 20 -0.46 -0.95 -8.33
C VAL A 20 -1.12 0.33 -8.80
N MET A 21 -1.07 1.42 -8.02
CA MET A 21 -1.67 2.69 -8.43
C MET A 21 -1.09 3.19 -9.75
N ARG A 22 0.24 3.08 -9.94
CA ARG A 22 0.90 3.36 -11.22
C ARG A 22 0.45 2.46 -12.35
N SER A 23 0.24 1.18 -12.07
CA SER A 23 -0.29 0.22 -13.05
C SER A 23 -1.74 0.52 -13.46
N LEU A 24 -2.50 1.20 -12.59
CA LEU A 24 -3.87 1.67 -12.87
C LEU A 24 -3.91 3.06 -13.53
N GLY A 25 -2.74 3.63 -13.87
CA GLY A 25 -2.62 4.95 -14.51
C GLY A 25 -2.68 6.14 -13.56
N GLN A 26 -2.68 5.90 -12.25
CA GLN A 26 -2.51 6.96 -11.24
C GLN A 26 -1.01 7.22 -11.01
N ASN A 27 -0.61 8.40 -10.55
CA ASN A 27 0.78 8.64 -10.18
C ASN A 27 0.86 9.37 -8.84
N PRO A 28 0.51 8.69 -7.73
CA PRO A 28 0.58 9.30 -6.42
C PRO A 28 2.04 9.56 -6.03
N SER A 29 2.22 10.65 -5.30
CA SER A 29 3.46 10.95 -4.60
C SER A 29 3.68 10.00 -3.42
N GLU A 30 4.91 9.96 -2.92
CA GLU A 30 5.25 9.13 -1.75
C GLU A 30 4.51 9.60 -0.49
N SER A 31 4.26 10.91 -0.36
CA SER A 31 3.46 11.46 0.74
C SER A 31 2.02 10.98 0.67
N GLU A 32 1.38 11.03 -0.50
CA GLU A 32 -0.01 10.57 -0.66
C GLU A 32 -0.12 9.07 -0.35
N LEU A 33 0.85 8.26 -0.80
CA LEU A 33 0.88 6.83 -0.48
C LEU A 33 1.04 6.58 1.02
N GLN A 34 1.88 7.38 1.69
CA GLN A 34 2.08 7.28 3.13
C GLN A 34 0.83 7.72 3.90
N ASP A 35 0.17 8.80 3.47
CA ASP A 35 -1.07 9.27 4.07
C ASP A 35 -2.18 8.22 3.94
N MET A 36 -2.31 7.60 2.76
CA MET A 36 -3.25 6.50 2.53
C MET A 36 -2.98 5.31 3.43
N ILE A 37 -1.71 4.98 3.70
CA ILE A 37 -1.35 3.91 4.64
C ILE A 37 -1.69 4.32 6.05
N ASN A 38 -1.28 5.51 6.48
CA ASN A 38 -1.52 6.00 7.83
C ASN A 38 -3.02 6.07 8.19
N GLU A 39 -3.90 6.26 7.20
CA GLU A 39 -5.36 6.24 7.42
C GLU A 39 -5.91 4.85 7.78
N VAL A 40 -5.23 3.77 7.36
CA VAL A 40 -5.69 2.39 7.52
C VAL A 40 -4.76 1.54 8.41
N ASP A 41 -3.58 2.05 8.70
CA ASP A 41 -2.55 1.46 9.55
C ASP A 41 -2.96 1.55 11.04
N ALA A 42 -3.77 0.59 11.45
CA ALA A 42 -4.32 0.53 12.80
C ALA A 42 -3.28 0.17 13.87
N ASP A 43 -2.23 -0.58 13.50
CA ASP A 43 -1.19 -1.05 14.40
C ASP A 43 0.09 -0.20 14.33
N ASN A 44 0.12 0.80 13.44
CA ASN A 44 1.22 1.73 13.21
C ASN A 44 2.52 1.03 12.77
N ASN A 45 2.39 -0.07 12.01
CA ASN A 45 3.52 -0.83 11.48
C ASN A 45 4.04 -0.28 10.14
N GLY A 46 3.37 0.72 9.56
CA GLY A 46 3.73 1.35 8.29
C GLY A 46 3.30 0.54 7.06
N THR A 47 2.40 -0.43 7.25
CA THR A 47 1.83 -1.27 6.20
C THR A 47 0.32 -1.37 6.38
N ILE A 48 -0.37 -1.84 5.36
CA ILE A 48 -1.80 -2.12 5.45
C ILE A 48 -2.00 -3.60 5.71
N ASP A 49 -2.47 -3.90 6.92
CA ASP A 49 -2.97 -5.23 7.27
C ASP A 49 -4.40 -5.39 6.77
N PHE A 50 -4.64 -6.39 5.94
CA PHE A 50 -6.00 -6.78 5.54
C PHE A 50 -6.36 -8.10 6.24
N PRO A 51 -7.60 -8.26 6.76
CA PRO A 51 -8.09 -9.52 7.31
C PRO A 51 -8.36 -10.59 6.24
#